data_AF-A0A812QSE1-F1
#
_entry.id   AF-A0A812QSE1-F1
#
_cell.length_a   1.000
_cell.length_b   1.000
_cell.length_c   1.000
_cell.angle_alpha   90.00
_cell.angle_beta   90.00
_cell.angle_gamma   90.00
#
_symmetry.space_group_name_H-M   'P 1'
#
loop_
_entity.id
_entity.type
_entity.pdbx_description
1 polymer ?
#
loop_
_entity_poly.entity_id
_entity_poly.type
_entity_poly.pdbx_seq_one_letter_code
_entity_poly.pdbx_strand_id
1 'polypeptide(L)'
;MIPEHVAQLASAQKRMYACCHLQATISYSRSRTVSSRTMSVAFKTTLTLWLLALHCVLDAAHSDDIWATQLLQRKLVLTGTETELGLPEERRNAAEPLWWFHCPKCGTSFVNSLINLPGVCPGLALHRVDSTTLGPCFAPIFLTDVCPAWCSGMECVFPPHQALGNYTDYAAKKGRLVGLFRDPDQRLLSVYHSWGNGPGCVDWSAAANNITLPPFLEYAELEKGGMTYQLTQVDPLGFPLEARRRPMTTEDAKEASRRVREGFAFVGLTEEWDMSVCLFHKMFGGHCHAAEFEDIRPTSPGKNASVDYDTSELMGFHDDIDEVVYSAALDVFKANIALYNVSQDSCQSCFSVRGS
;
A
#
# COMPACT_ATOMS: atom_id res chain seq x y z
N MET A 1 35.61 1.39 6.33
CA MET A 1 35.15 2.22 5.19
C MET A 1 33.93 3.00 5.62
N ILE A 2 34.12 4.12 6.33
CA ILE A 2 33.07 5.06 6.74
C ILE A 2 33.53 6.52 6.47
N PRO A 3 33.94 6.94 5.25
CA PRO A 3 34.24 8.35 5.00
C PRO A 3 33.14 9.10 4.23
N GLU A 4 32.25 8.40 3.50
CA GLU A 4 31.31 9.06 2.57
C GLU A 4 30.05 9.65 3.25
N HIS A 5 29.54 9.00 4.31
CA HIS A 5 28.37 9.52 5.03
C HIS A 5 28.65 10.80 5.84
N VAL A 6 29.88 10.98 6.34
CA VAL A 6 30.29 12.19 7.05
C VAL A 6 30.46 13.37 6.09
N ALA A 7 30.88 13.11 4.85
CA ALA A 7 31.00 14.13 3.81
C ALA A 7 29.63 14.65 3.32
N GLN A 8 28.61 13.79 3.26
CA GLN A 8 27.24 14.20 2.90
C GLN A 8 26.57 15.04 3.98
N LEU A 9 26.78 14.73 5.26
CA LEU A 9 26.29 15.54 6.38
C LEU A 9 26.96 16.92 6.45
N ALA A 10 28.28 16.99 6.20
CA ALA A 10 28.99 18.27 6.12
C ALA A 10 28.57 19.15 4.92
N SER A 11 28.16 18.52 3.80
CA SER A 11 27.60 19.21 2.62
C SER A 11 26.20 19.77 2.89
N ALA A 12 25.35 19.03 3.60
CA ALA A 12 24.03 19.50 4.01
C ALA A 12 24.13 20.68 5.00
N GLN A 13 25.05 20.61 5.96
CA GLN A 13 25.29 21.69 6.94
C GLN A 13 25.83 22.96 6.25
N LYS A 14 26.71 22.84 5.25
CA LYS A 14 27.19 23.99 4.45
C LYS A 14 26.08 24.66 3.60
N ARG A 15 25.13 23.89 3.08
CA ARG A 15 23.98 24.46 2.32
C ARG A 15 23.00 25.21 3.23
N MET A 16 22.84 24.73 4.47
CA MET A 16 22.00 25.39 5.48
C MET A 16 22.58 26.74 5.93
N TYR A 17 23.90 26.83 6.10
CA TYR A 17 24.59 28.11 6.39
C TYR A 17 24.56 29.10 5.21
N ALA A 18 24.56 28.61 3.96
CA ALA A 18 24.47 29.47 2.77
C ALA A 18 23.08 30.11 2.60
N CYS A 19 22.00 29.44 3.03
CA CYS A 19 20.64 30.01 3.00
C CYS A 19 20.45 31.12 4.04
N CYS A 20 21.08 31.02 5.22
CA CYS A 20 21.01 32.07 6.24
C CYS A 20 21.88 33.30 5.91
N HIS A 21 22.96 33.14 5.13
CA HIS A 21 23.85 34.27 4.82
C HIS A 21 23.39 35.18 3.68
N LEU A 22 22.36 34.79 2.90
CA LEU A 22 21.86 35.61 1.79
C LEU A 22 20.92 36.76 2.20
N GLN A 23 20.59 36.91 3.50
CA GLN A 23 19.71 37.97 4.00
C GLN A 23 20.42 39.13 4.73
N ALA A 24 21.75 39.16 4.78
CA ALA A 24 22.49 40.17 5.53
C ALA A 24 23.39 41.06 4.64
N THR A 25 22.81 41.70 3.62
CA THR A 25 23.44 42.89 2.99
C THR A 25 22.36 43.83 2.45
N ILE A 26 21.73 44.58 3.35
CA ILE A 26 21.01 45.82 2.99
C ILE A 26 21.92 46.97 3.40
N SER A 27 22.62 47.54 2.40
CA SER A 27 23.43 48.74 2.56
C SER A 27 22.55 49.91 2.99
N TYR A 28 22.86 50.45 4.17
CA TYR A 28 22.25 51.66 4.72
C TYR A 28 22.85 52.90 4.04
N SER A 29 22.19 53.41 2.99
CA SER A 29 22.51 54.74 2.46
C SER A 29 21.59 55.79 3.12
N ARG A 30 22.19 56.63 3.96
CA ARG A 30 21.55 57.83 4.51
C ARG A 30 21.32 58.82 3.37
N SER A 31 20.07 59.17 3.10
CA SER A 31 19.63 60.55 2.77
C SER A 31 18.17 60.57 2.31
N ARG A 32 17.47 61.62 2.75
CA ARG A 32 16.11 62.11 2.39
C ARG A 32 14.95 61.60 3.25
N THR A 33 14.24 62.60 3.77
CA THR A 33 12.97 62.56 4.50
C THR A 33 11.95 61.69 3.78
N VAL A 34 11.67 60.52 4.36
CA VAL A 34 10.68 59.57 3.86
C VAL A 34 9.32 59.87 4.49
N SER A 35 8.34 60.14 3.64
CA SER A 35 6.92 60.36 3.98
C SER A 35 6.34 59.15 4.74
N SER A 36 5.46 59.40 5.72
CA SER A 36 4.92 58.39 6.65
C SER A 36 4.15 57.23 5.99
N ARG A 37 3.82 57.32 4.70
CA ARG A 37 3.11 56.25 3.96
C ARG A 37 4.00 55.08 3.53
N THR A 38 5.31 55.27 3.31
CA THR A 38 6.19 54.17 2.85
C THR A 38 6.73 53.31 4.01
N MET A 39 6.79 53.83 5.24
CA MET A 39 7.15 53.03 6.42
C MET A 39 6.13 51.92 6.74
N SER A 40 4.84 52.13 6.42
CA SER A 40 3.81 51.12 6.67
C SER A 40 3.94 49.88 5.76
N VAL A 41 4.40 50.08 4.53
CA VAL A 41 4.52 48.97 3.55
C VAL A 41 5.72 48.09 3.88
N ALA A 42 6.88 48.68 4.19
CA ALA A 42 8.10 47.93 4.55
C ALA A 42 7.96 47.14 5.86
N PHE A 43 7.23 47.67 6.85
CA PHE A 43 6.97 46.96 8.09
C PHE A 43 6.04 45.76 7.87
N LYS A 44 4.99 45.92 7.04
CA LYS A 44 4.06 44.83 6.70
C LYS A 44 4.76 43.71 5.94
N THR A 45 5.59 44.02 4.94
CA THR A 45 6.31 42.98 4.19
C THR A 45 7.31 42.21 5.05
N THR A 46 8.02 42.90 5.95
CA THR A 46 8.99 42.26 6.84
C THR A 46 8.30 41.35 7.85
N LEU A 47 7.15 41.78 8.41
CA LEU A 47 6.37 40.97 9.34
C LEU A 47 5.77 39.73 8.64
N THR A 48 5.26 39.86 7.41
CA THR A 48 4.74 38.72 6.65
C THR A 48 5.83 37.70 6.32
N LEU A 49 7.03 38.15 5.95
CA LEU A 49 8.17 37.26 5.70
C LEU A 49 8.62 36.53 6.97
N TRP A 50 8.62 37.22 8.12
CA TRP A 50 8.91 36.59 9.42
C TRP A 50 7.89 35.55 9.83
N LEU A 51 6.59 35.82 9.62
CA LEU A 51 5.53 34.87 9.92
C LEU A 51 5.58 33.63 9.00
N LEU A 52 5.87 33.81 7.71
CA LEU A 52 6.06 32.70 6.77
C LEU A 52 7.28 31.84 7.15
N ALA A 53 8.41 32.46 7.49
CA ALA A 53 9.59 31.73 7.94
C ALA A 53 9.33 30.96 9.24
N LEU A 54 8.61 31.54 10.19
CA LEU A 54 8.24 30.88 11.43
C LEU A 54 7.28 29.70 11.18
N HIS A 55 6.34 29.82 10.25
CA HIS A 55 5.45 28.72 9.85
C HIS A 55 6.23 27.57 9.22
N CYS A 56 7.16 27.85 8.30
CA CYS A 56 8.01 26.81 7.69
C CYS A 56 8.90 26.10 8.72
N VAL A 57 9.44 26.80 9.72
CA VAL A 57 10.27 26.20 10.77
C VAL A 57 9.43 25.34 11.71
N LEU A 58 8.21 25.78 12.06
CA LEU A 58 7.31 25.00 12.91
C LEU A 58 6.77 23.75 12.20
N ASP A 59 6.43 23.84 10.91
CA ASP A 59 6.01 22.68 10.10
C ASP A 59 7.15 21.66 9.94
N ALA A 60 8.38 22.13 9.66
CA ALA A 60 9.55 21.25 9.58
C ALA A 60 9.87 20.58 10.92
N ALA A 61 9.70 21.29 12.04
CA ALA A 61 9.95 20.74 13.38
C ALA A 61 8.87 19.75 13.84
N HIS A 62 7.61 19.87 13.38
CA HIS A 62 6.54 18.93 13.73
C HIS A 62 6.57 17.64 12.89
N SER A 63 6.96 17.73 11.62
CA SER A 63 7.05 16.59 10.70
C SER A 63 8.06 15.54 11.18
N ASP A 64 9.26 15.98 11.57
CA ASP A 64 10.39 15.07 11.77
C ASP A 64 10.38 14.40 13.16
N ASP A 65 9.73 15.01 14.15
CA ASP A 65 9.71 14.53 15.54
C ASP A 65 8.66 13.42 15.78
N ILE A 66 7.55 13.43 15.03
CA ILE A 66 6.53 12.36 15.09
C ILE A 66 7.10 11.05 14.53
N TRP A 67 7.87 11.11 13.44
CA TRP A 67 8.51 9.93 12.87
C TRP A 67 9.59 9.38 13.80
N ALA A 68 10.43 10.22 14.40
CA ALA A 68 11.47 9.78 15.32
C ALA A 68 10.88 9.07 16.56
N THR A 69 9.79 9.59 17.11
CA THR A 69 9.10 8.97 18.26
C THR A 69 8.35 7.69 17.91
N GLN A 70 7.68 7.62 16.75
CA GLN A 70 7.07 6.37 16.26
C GLN A 70 8.10 5.31 15.92
N LEU A 71 9.26 5.70 15.36
CA LEU A 71 10.36 4.77 15.09
C LEU A 71 11.01 4.28 16.38
N LEU A 72 11.14 5.14 17.39
CA LEU A 72 11.64 4.77 18.73
C LEU A 72 10.67 3.83 19.45
N GLN A 73 9.36 4.09 19.38
CA GLN A 73 8.34 3.18 19.90
C GLN A 73 8.38 1.83 19.15
N ARG A 74 8.49 1.84 17.81
CA ARG A 74 8.68 0.61 17.03
C ARG A 74 9.98 -0.12 17.38
N LYS A 75 11.08 0.59 17.62
CA LYS A 75 12.36 -0.01 17.99
C LYS A 75 12.32 -0.63 19.39
N LEU A 76 11.61 0.00 20.32
CA LEU A 76 11.33 -0.57 21.65
C LEU A 76 10.45 -1.83 21.55
N VAL A 77 9.42 -1.80 20.70
CA VAL A 77 8.55 -2.96 20.41
C VAL A 77 9.30 -4.09 19.71
N LEU A 78 10.26 -3.79 18.83
CA LEU A 78 11.12 -4.80 18.17
C LEU A 78 12.12 -5.48 19.12
N THR A 79 12.34 -4.91 20.31
CA THR A 79 13.10 -5.57 21.40
C THR A 79 12.19 -6.19 22.46
N GLY A 80 10.87 -6.03 22.33
CA GLY A 80 9.88 -6.59 23.23
C GLY A 80 9.87 -8.12 23.13
N THR A 81 9.88 -8.78 24.28
CA THR A 81 9.62 -10.23 24.39
C THR A 81 8.21 -10.54 23.86
N GLU A 82 7.94 -11.76 23.37
CA GLU A 82 6.62 -12.20 22.85
C GLU A 82 5.42 -11.77 23.71
N THR A 83 5.62 -11.60 25.03
CA THR A 83 4.63 -11.11 25.98
C THR A 83 4.08 -9.70 25.68
N GLU A 84 4.81 -8.85 24.95
CA GLU A 84 4.37 -7.48 24.64
C GLU A 84 3.50 -7.38 23.37
N LEU A 85 3.58 -8.35 22.45
CA LEU A 85 2.78 -8.35 21.22
C LEU A 85 1.34 -8.87 21.43
N GLY A 86 1.04 -9.36 22.63
CA GLY A 86 -0.21 -10.06 22.94
C GLY A 86 -0.26 -11.44 22.30
N LEU A 87 -1.38 -12.14 22.50
CA LEU A 87 -1.63 -13.41 21.82
C LEU A 87 -2.10 -13.17 20.37
N PRO A 88 -1.82 -14.08 19.41
CA PRO A 88 -2.30 -13.92 18.03
C PRO A 88 -3.81 -13.71 17.92
N GLU A 89 -4.58 -14.37 18.78
CA GLU A 89 -6.03 -14.19 18.89
C GLU A 89 -6.43 -12.77 19.33
N GLU A 90 -5.70 -12.16 20.26
CA GLU A 90 -5.99 -10.78 20.69
C GLU A 90 -5.73 -9.78 19.55
N ARG A 91 -4.64 -9.98 18.81
CA ARG A 91 -4.33 -9.17 17.62
C ARG A 91 -5.39 -9.32 16.53
N ARG A 92 -5.85 -10.55 16.30
CA ARG A 92 -6.93 -10.84 15.35
C ARG A 92 -8.22 -10.13 15.78
N ASN A 93 -8.65 -10.34 17.02
CA ASN A 93 -9.87 -9.73 17.56
C ASN A 93 -9.83 -8.19 17.51
N ALA A 94 -8.64 -7.58 17.65
CA ALA A 94 -8.47 -6.13 17.52
C ALA A 94 -8.58 -5.64 16.06
N ALA A 95 -8.18 -6.47 15.09
CA ALA A 95 -8.28 -6.17 13.67
C ALA A 95 -9.68 -6.49 13.08
N GLU A 96 -10.51 -7.25 13.78
CA GLU A 96 -11.83 -7.64 13.32
C GLU A 96 -12.88 -6.49 13.39
N PRO A 97 -13.83 -6.44 12.44
CA PRO A 97 -13.88 -7.25 11.22
C PRO A 97 -12.74 -6.86 10.25
N LEU A 98 -12.06 -7.86 9.70
CA LEU A 98 -10.98 -7.64 8.73
C LEU A 98 -11.54 -6.99 7.47
N TRP A 99 -10.82 -6.02 6.93
CA TRP A 99 -11.20 -5.35 5.69
C TRP A 99 -10.20 -5.67 4.59
N TRP A 100 -10.60 -6.51 3.63
CA TRP A 100 -9.69 -6.96 2.59
C TRP A 100 -9.50 -5.90 1.51
N PHE A 101 -8.36 -5.23 1.54
CA PHE A 101 -7.90 -4.38 0.46
C PHE A 101 -7.28 -5.25 -0.65
N HIS A 102 -7.95 -5.30 -1.80
CA HIS A 102 -7.50 -6.06 -2.96
C HIS A 102 -7.22 -5.16 -4.16
N CYS A 103 -5.94 -4.79 -4.33
CA CYS A 103 -5.46 -4.19 -5.56
C CYS A 103 -5.39 -5.24 -6.69
N PRO A 104 -5.77 -4.91 -7.94
CA PRO A 104 -5.69 -5.85 -9.05
C PRO A 104 -4.30 -6.45 -9.17
N LYS A 105 -4.27 -7.77 -9.34
CA LYS A 105 -3.04 -8.58 -9.51
C LYS A 105 -2.11 -8.62 -8.30
N CYS A 106 -2.62 -8.23 -7.14
CA CYS A 106 -1.98 -8.45 -5.85
C CYS A 106 -2.64 -9.64 -5.11
N GLY A 107 -2.79 -10.79 -5.78
CA GLY A 107 -3.11 -12.05 -5.10
C GLY A 107 -4.57 -12.31 -4.73
N THR A 108 -5.46 -12.54 -5.70
CA THR A 108 -6.85 -12.98 -5.40
C THR A 108 -6.88 -14.25 -4.55
N SER A 109 -5.88 -15.14 -4.69
CA SER A 109 -5.74 -16.38 -3.92
C SER A 109 -5.63 -16.18 -2.41
N PHE A 110 -5.24 -14.98 -1.96
CA PHE A 110 -5.09 -14.65 -0.54
C PHE A 110 -6.42 -14.73 0.23
N VAL A 111 -7.56 -14.74 -0.48
CA VAL A 111 -8.86 -15.06 0.12
C VAL A 111 -8.83 -16.37 0.90
N ASN A 112 -8.08 -17.38 0.45
CA ASN A 112 -7.97 -18.66 1.17
C ASN A 112 -7.29 -18.51 2.53
N SER A 113 -6.30 -17.62 2.66
CA SER A 113 -5.67 -17.32 3.96
C SER A 113 -6.64 -16.60 4.90
N LEU A 114 -7.49 -15.71 4.35
CA LEU A 114 -8.50 -14.99 5.15
C LEU A 114 -9.57 -15.94 5.69
N ILE A 115 -10.15 -16.81 4.85
CA ILE A 115 -11.23 -17.70 5.27
C ILE A 115 -10.78 -18.81 6.22
N ASN A 116 -9.51 -19.22 6.13
CA ASN A 116 -8.94 -20.24 7.02
C ASN A 116 -8.47 -19.68 8.36
N LEU A 117 -8.49 -18.35 8.54
CA LEU A 117 -8.14 -17.76 9.82
C LEU A 117 -9.22 -18.12 10.87
N PRO A 118 -8.83 -18.64 12.05
CA PRO A 118 -9.79 -19.04 13.08
C PRO A 118 -10.70 -17.88 13.46
N GLY A 119 -12.02 -18.11 13.46
CA GLY A 119 -13.03 -17.11 13.82
C GLY A 119 -13.50 -16.20 12.68
N VAL A 120 -12.72 -16.06 11.59
CA VAL A 120 -13.08 -15.15 10.49
C VAL A 120 -14.23 -15.68 9.67
N CYS A 121 -14.11 -16.91 9.15
CA CYS A 121 -15.16 -17.61 8.41
C CYS A 121 -15.40 -19.02 8.97
N PRO A 122 -16.00 -19.18 10.17
CA PRO A 122 -16.03 -20.46 10.88
C PRO A 122 -16.63 -21.63 10.09
N GLY A 123 -17.60 -21.39 9.22
CA GLY A 123 -18.21 -22.45 8.39
C GLY A 123 -17.56 -22.67 7.03
N LEU A 124 -16.47 -21.95 6.73
CA LEU A 124 -15.64 -22.16 5.53
C LEU A 124 -14.22 -22.58 5.88
N ALA A 125 -13.87 -22.71 7.16
CA ALA A 125 -12.56 -23.19 7.57
C ALA A 125 -12.30 -24.57 6.92
N LEU A 126 -11.12 -24.73 6.31
CA LEU A 126 -10.70 -25.90 5.52
C LEU A 126 -11.32 -26.04 4.13
N HIS A 127 -12.21 -25.13 3.74
CA HIS A 127 -12.69 -25.04 2.37
C HIS A 127 -11.75 -24.19 1.54
N ARG A 128 -11.64 -24.56 0.26
CA ARG A 128 -10.99 -23.76 -0.77
C ARG A 128 -12.05 -22.92 -1.47
N VAL A 129 -11.75 -21.65 -1.71
CA VAL A 129 -12.56 -20.77 -2.54
C VAL A 129 -11.84 -20.59 -3.87
N ASP A 130 -12.35 -21.24 -4.93
CA ASP A 130 -11.83 -21.12 -6.27
C ASP A 130 -12.87 -21.43 -7.35
N SER A 131 -12.41 -21.54 -8.60
CA SER A 131 -13.28 -21.83 -9.74
C SER A 131 -13.84 -23.25 -9.78
N THR A 132 -13.24 -24.20 -9.06
CA THR A 132 -13.75 -25.57 -8.95
C THR A 132 -14.88 -25.66 -7.94
N THR A 133 -14.82 -24.87 -6.87
CA THR A 133 -15.81 -24.89 -5.78
C THR A 133 -17.00 -23.98 -6.04
N LEU A 134 -16.78 -22.77 -6.57
CA LEU A 134 -17.83 -21.78 -6.80
C LEU A 134 -18.02 -21.44 -8.29
N GLY A 135 -17.36 -22.16 -9.20
CA GLY A 135 -17.45 -21.93 -10.63
C GLY A 135 -16.58 -20.76 -11.13
N PRO A 136 -16.57 -20.47 -12.44
CA PRO A 136 -15.67 -19.47 -13.05
C PRO A 136 -15.87 -18.04 -12.53
N CYS A 137 -16.96 -17.79 -11.79
CA CYS A 137 -17.32 -16.54 -11.14
C CYS A 137 -17.06 -16.57 -9.63
N PHE A 138 -16.13 -17.41 -9.15
CA PHE A 138 -15.95 -17.62 -7.72
C PHE A 138 -15.69 -16.33 -6.93
N ALA A 139 -14.92 -15.38 -7.47
CA ALA A 139 -14.61 -14.15 -6.75
C ALA A 139 -15.85 -13.27 -6.50
N PRO A 140 -16.66 -12.91 -7.50
CA PRO A 140 -17.91 -12.19 -7.23
C PRO A 140 -18.90 -13.01 -6.39
N ILE A 141 -19.09 -14.30 -6.67
CA ILE A 141 -20.00 -15.18 -5.89
C ILE A 141 -19.56 -15.23 -4.42
N PHE A 142 -18.25 -15.37 -4.18
CA PHE A 142 -17.71 -15.38 -2.83
C PHE A 142 -18.06 -14.08 -2.11
N LEU A 143 -17.83 -12.93 -2.74
CA LEU A 143 -18.05 -11.64 -2.11
C LEU A 143 -19.54 -11.33 -1.87
N THR A 144 -20.44 -11.71 -2.78
CA THR A 144 -21.87 -11.37 -2.69
C THR A 144 -22.70 -12.38 -1.90
N ASP A 145 -22.36 -13.67 -2.00
CA ASP A 145 -23.26 -14.74 -1.53
C ASP A 145 -22.65 -15.51 -0.35
N VAL A 146 -21.36 -15.84 -0.45
CA VAL A 146 -20.69 -16.71 0.53
C VAL A 146 -20.19 -15.91 1.73
N CYS A 147 -19.40 -14.87 1.50
CA CYS A 147 -18.77 -14.10 2.56
C CYS A 147 -19.82 -13.51 3.53
N PRO A 148 -20.88 -12.80 3.10
CA PRO A 148 -21.85 -12.21 4.03
C PRO A 148 -22.59 -13.24 4.88
N ALA A 149 -22.72 -14.48 4.38
CA ALA A 149 -23.40 -15.56 5.08
C ALA A 149 -22.48 -16.31 6.08
N TRP A 150 -21.17 -16.35 5.81
CA TRP A 150 -20.26 -17.28 6.50
C TRP A 150 -19.08 -16.60 7.21
N CYS A 151 -18.79 -15.33 6.93
CA CYS A 151 -17.59 -14.64 7.39
C CYS A 151 -17.89 -13.47 8.34
N SER A 152 -18.28 -13.77 9.58
CA SER A 152 -18.58 -12.72 10.57
C SER A 152 -17.36 -11.89 10.99
N GLY A 153 -16.15 -12.43 10.86
CA GLY A 153 -14.91 -11.71 11.18
C GLY A 153 -14.31 -10.93 10.00
N MET A 154 -15.02 -10.83 8.86
CA MET A 154 -14.56 -10.08 7.70
C MET A 154 -15.68 -9.19 7.15
N GLU A 155 -15.33 -7.97 6.78
CA GLU A 155 -16.25 -7.08 6.07
C GLU A 155 -16.27 -7.43 4.57
N CYS A 156 -17.34 -8.09 4.16
CA CYS A 156 -17.56 -8.58 2.80
C CYS A 156 -18.02 -7.50 1.82
N VAL A 157 -17.37 -6.33 1.83
CA VAL A 157 -17.79 -5.20 1.03
C VAL A 157 -17.00 -5.13 -0.28
N PHE A 158 -17.73 -5.28 -1.38
CA PHE A 158 -17.32 -5.11 -2.79
C PHE A 158 -16.79 -3.69 -3.03
N PRO A 159 -16.02 -3.38 -4.10
CA PRO A 159 -15.49 -4.25 -5.13
C PRO A 159 -14.00 -4.47 -5.02
N PRO A 160 -13.54 -5.63 -5.55
CA PRO A 160 -12.15 -5.75 -5.92
C PRO A 160 -11.84 -4.57 -6.83
N HIS A 161 -10.89 -3.74 -6.42
CA HIS A 161 -10.34 -2.61 -7.16
C HIS A 161 -11.02 -1.23 -7.03
N GLN A 162 -11.99 -0.98 -6.14
CA GLN A 162 -12.45 0.41 -5.91
C GLN A 162 -11.55 1.21 -4.97
N ALA A 163 -11.75 2.52 -5.03
CA ALA A 163 -11.20 3.45 -4.08
C ALA A 163 -11.78 3.29 -2.67
N LEU A 164 -10.88 3.19 -1.69
CA LEU A 164 -11.14 3.02 -0.27
C LEU A 164 -11.99 4.16 0.30
N GLY A 165 -11.87 5.37 -0.26
CA GLY A 165 -12.62 6.54 0.18
C GLY A 165 -14.11 6.51 -0.16
N ASN A 166 -14.57 5.61 -1.04
CA ASN A 166 -16.01 5.39 -1.27
C ASN A 166 -16.76 4.92 -0.04
N TYR A 167 -16.03 4.23 0.82
CA TYR A 167 -16.56 3.71 2.04
C TYR A 167 -16.30 4.72 3.13
N THR A 168 -17.35 5.04 3.87
CA THR A 168 -17.35 6.02 4.94
C THR A 168 -16.19 5.78 5.91
N ASP A 169 -15.17 6.61 5.69
CA ASP A 169 -13.97 6.90 6.45
C ASP A 169 -12.90 5.79 6.52
N TYR A 170 -11.76 6.02 5.84
CA TYR A 170 -10.50 5.32 6.14
C TYR A 170 -10.26 5.28 7.66
N ALA A 171 -10.66 6.31 8.40
CA ALA A 171 -10.58 6.33 9.86
C ALA A 171 -11.32 5.16 10.53
N ALA A 172 -12.46 4.72 10.01
CA ALA A 172 -13.23 3.60 10.56
C ALA A 172 -12.57 2.23 10.30
N LYS A 173 -11.73 2.15 9.27
CA LYS A 173 -11.02 0.91 8.86
C LYS A 173 -9.56 0.89 9.30
N LYS A 174 -9.05 2.01 9.84
CA LYS A 174 -7.68 2.12 10.31
C LYS A 174 -7.40 1.04 11.36
N GLY A 175 -6.38 0.23 11.13
CA GLY A 175 -6.01 -0.90 11.97
C GLY A 175 -6.76 -2.21 11.67
N ARG A 176 -7.58 -2.24 10.62
CA ARG A 176 -8.36 -3.42 10.18
C ARG A 176 -8.11 -3.83 8.74
N LEU A 177 -7.41 -2.99 7.96
CA LEU A 177 -7.10 -3.29 6.56
C LEU A 177 -6.09 -4.44 6.49
N VAL A 178 -6.36 -5.41 5.61
CA VAL A 178 -5.43 -6.49 5.29
C VAL A 178 -5.30 -6.57 3.78
N GLY A 179 -4.09 -6.78 3.28
CA GLY A 179 -3.88 -6.88 1.84
C GLY A 179 -2.48 -7.30 1.46
N LEU A 180 -2.34 -7.68 0.20
CA LEU A 180 -1.06 -7.89 -0.46
C LEU A 180 -0.80 -6.73 -1.42
N PHE A 181 0.48 -6.42 -1.57
CA PHE A 181 0.99 -5.48 -2.56
C PHE A 181 1.88 -6.22 -3.55
N ARG A 182 2.23 -5.57 -4.65
CA ARG A 182 3.09 -6.12 -5.69
C ARG A 182 3.92 -5.00 -6.26
N ASP A 183 5.13 -5.32 -6.69
CA ASP A 183 5.95 -4.44 -7.50
C ASP A 183 5.10 -3.79 -8.62
N PRO A 184 5.11 -2.45 -8.77
CA PRO A 184 4.20 -1.75 -9.68
C PRO A 184 4.33 -2.18 -11.14
N ASP A 185 5.57 -2.42 -11.58
CA ASP A 185 5.88 -2.78 -12.96
C ASP A 185 5.40 -4.22 -13.26
N GLN A 186 5.63 -5.14 -12.34
CA GLN A 186 5.09 -6.50 -12.39
C GLN A 186 3.55 -6.52 -12.31
N ARG A 187 2.95 -5.64 -11.49
CA ARG A 187 1.50 -5.47 -11.40
C ARG A 187 0.94 -5.04 -12.76
N LEU A 188 1.49 -3.98 -13.35
CA LEU A 188 1.05 -3.45 -14.64
C LEU A 188 1.10 -4.49 -15.76
N LEU A 189 2.23 -5.18 -15.90
CA LEU A 189 2.38 -6.27 -16.87
C LEU A 189 1.37 -7.39 -16.61
N SER A 190 1.15 -7.74 -15.35
CA SER A 190 0.18 -8.77 -15.00
C SER A 190 -1.26 -8.38 -15.35
N VAL A 191 -1.65 -7.12 -15.15
CA VAL A 191 -3.00 -6.67 -15.53
C VAL A 191 -3.13 -6.66 -17.05
N TYR A 192 -2.15 -6.08 -17.76
CA TYR A 192 -2.15 -6.00 -19.22
C TYR A 192 -2.24 -7.38 -19.89
N HIS A 193 -1.40 -8.33 -19.48
CA HIS A 193 -1.40 -9.70 -20.01
C HIS A 193 -2.61 -10.53 -19.60
N SER A 194 -3.39 -10.04 -18.65
CA SER A 194 -4.68 -10.65 -18.29
C SER A 194 -5.88 -10.04 -19.00
N TRP A 195 -5.65 -8.99 -19.80
CA TRP A 195 -6.71 -8.37 -20.58
C TRP A 195 -7.33 -9.39 -21.52
N GLY A 196 -8.66 -9.46 -21.56
CA GLY A 196 -9.40 -10.49 -22.29
C GLY A 196 -9.56 -11.82 -21.55
N ASN A 197 -8.67 -12.15 -20.61
CA ASN A 197 -8.81 -13.28 -19.67
C ASN A 197 -9.51 -12.82 -18.39
N GLY A 198 -10.67 -12.17 -18.53
CA GLY A 198 -11.41 -11.63 -17.40
C GLY A 198 -11.72 -12.67 -16.30
N PRO A 199 -12.31 -12.26 -15.16
CA PRO A 199 -12.92 -13.23 -14.24
C PRO A 199 -13.75 -14.18 -15.10
N GLY A 200 -13.42 -15.48 -15.09
CA GLY A 200 -13.76 -16.42 -16.18
C GLY A 200 -15.26 -16.59 -16.49
N CYS A 201 -16.12 -15.88 -15.77
CA CYS A 201 -17.56 -15.79 -15.98
C CYS A 201 -18.05 -14.56 -16.74
N VAL A 202 -17.21 -13.53 -16.94
CA VAL A 202 -17.53 -12.43 -17.84
C VAL A 202 -16.62 -12.58 -19.03
N ASP A 203 -17.21 -12.90 -20.18
CA ASP A 203 -16.51 -12.76 -21.44
C ASP A 203 -16.34 -11.27 -21.71
N TRP A 204 -15.25 -10.70 -21.18
CA TRP A 204 -14.90 -9.31 -21.44
C TRP A 204 -14.62 -9.09 -22.91
N SER A 205 -14.26 -10.10 -23.70
CA SER A 205 -14.20 -9.89 -25.14
C SER A 205 -15.59 -9.62 -25.72
N ALA A 206 -16.62 -10.32 -25.25
CA ALA A 206 -18.01 -10.07 -25.64
C ALA A 206 -18.60 -8.76 -25.07
N ALA A 207 -18.32 -8.44 -23.80
CA ALA A 207 -18.77 -7.20 -23.17
C ALA A 207 -18.00 -5.97 -23.67
N ALA A 208 -16.73 -6.17 -24.02
CA ALA A 208 -15.82 -5.14 -24.52
C ALA A 208 -15.61 -5.25 -26.03
N ASN A 209 -16.61 -5.76 -26.78
CA ASN A 209 -16.61 -5.85 -28.25
C ASN A 209 -16.32 -4.51 -28.99
N ASN A 210 -16.22 -3.39 -28.26
CA ASN A 210 -15.80 -2.07 -28.75
C ASN A 210 -14.59 -1.45 -28.02
N ILE A 211 -13.94 -2.13 -27.08
CA ILE A 211 -12.77 -1.63 -26.36
C ILE A 211 -11.54 -2.36 -26.89
N THR A 212 -10.86 -1.74 -27.86
CA THR A 212 -9.52 -2.17 -28.26
C THR A 212 -8.58 -1.97 -27.08
N LEU A 213 -7.87 -3.01 -26.67
CA LEU A 213 -6.78 -2.89 -25.70
C LEU A 213 -5.78 -1.87 -26.26
N PRO A 214 -5.55 -0.74 -25.57
CA PRO A 214 -4.61 0.25 -26.08
C PRO A 214 -3.20 -0.34 -26.14
N PRO A 215 -2.30 0.19 -27.00
CA PRO A 215 -0.89 -0.16 -26.97
C PRO A 215 -0.34 -0.06 -25.54
N PHE A 216 0.57 -0.96 -25.19
CA PHE A 216 1.03 -1.14 -23.81
C PHE A 216 1.43 0.16 -23.10
N LEU A 217 2.16 1.08 -23.75
CA LEU A 217 2.55 2.34 -23.11
C LEU A 217 1.36 3.25 -22.81
N GLU A 218 0.37 3.30 -23.69
CA GLU A 218 -0.87 4.05 -23.43
C GLU A 218 -1.65 3.41 -22.29
N TYR A 219 -1.71 2.07 -22.25
CA TYR A 219 -2.28 1.34 -21.11
C TYR A 219 -1.56 1.66 -19.79
N ALA A 220 -0.23 1.63 -19.79
CA ALA A 220 0.60 1.87 -18.62
C ALA A 220 0.40 3.29 -18.07
N GLU A 221 0.31 4.30 -18.94
CA GLU A 221 0.00 5.68 -18.53
C GLU A 221 -1.40 5.83 -17.93
N LEU A 222 -2.41 5.10 -18.46
CA LEU A 222 -3.77 5.10 -17.90
C LEU A 222 -3.83 4.46 -16.51
N GLU A 223 -3.05 3.39 -16.29
CA GLU A 223 -3.00 2.65 -15.03
C GLU A 223 -2.06 3.24 -13.98
N LYS A 224 -1.19 4.17 -14.38
CA LYS A 224 -0.16 4.77 -13.53
C LYS A 224 -0.74 5.31 -12.22
N GLY A 225 -0.27 4.85 -11.06
CA GLY A 225 -0.82 5.24 -9.77
C GLY A 225 -2.10 4.48 -9.39
N GLY A 226 -2.31 3.26 -9.90
CA GLY A 226 -3.50 2.45 -9.65
C GLY A 226 -3.67 2.05 -8.17
N MET A 227 -2.59 1.66 -7.47
CA MET A 227 -2.60 1.42 -6.02
C MET A 227 -2.91 2.70 -5.26
N THR A 228 -2.25 3.80 -5.67
CA THR A 228 -2.44 5.14 -5.08
C THR A 228 -3.89 5.60 -5.18
N TYR A 229 -4.50 5.45 -6.35
CA TYR A 229 -5.90 5.78 -6.60
C TYR A 229 -6.81 5.01 -5.65
N GLN A 230 -6.63 3.69 -5.55
CA GLN A 230 -7.48 2.86 -4.70
C GLN A 230 -7.33 3.20 -3.22
N LEU A 231 -6.17 3.67 -2.78
CA LEU A 231 -5.99 4.01 -1.38
C LEU A 231 -6.53 5.39 -1.02
N THR A 232 -6.64 6.32 -1.97
CA THR A 232 -6.88 7.74 -1.65
C THR A 232 -8.19 8.31 -2.16
N GLN A 233 -8.72 7.84 -3.29
CA GLN A 233 -9.86 8.50 -3.92
C GLN A 233 -11.20 8.14 -3.26
N VAL A 234 -12.18 9.00 -3.53
CA VAL A 234 -13.60 8.81 -3.25
C VAL A 234 -14.30 8.89 -4.61
N ASP A 235 -14.47 7.75 -5.27
CA ASP A 235 -15.15 7.64 -6.55
C ASP A 235 -16.13 6.45 -6.57
N PRO A 236 -17.43 6.66 -6.29
CA PRO A 236 -18.41 5.59 -6.03
C PRO A 236 -18.61 4.62 -7.21
N LEU A 237 -18.16 5.00 -8.40
CA LEU A 237 -18.28 4.19 -9.62
C LEU A 237 -16.91 3.79 -10.20
N GLY A 238 -15.84 4.47 -9.75
CA GLY A 238 -14.50 4.44 -10.32
C GLY A 238 -13.82 3.08 -10.34
N PHE A 239 -13.64 2.53 -11.53
CA PHE A 239 -12.59 1.54 -11.79
C PHE A 239 -11.25 2.23 -12.08
N PRO A 240 -10.09 1.62 -11.76
CA PRO A 240 -8.77 2.22 -12.01
C PRO A 240 -8.53 2.65 -13.47
N LEU A 241 -9.24 2.03 -14.42
CA LEU A 241 -9.15 2.21 -15.87
C LEU A 241 -10.11 3.25 -16.45
N GLU A 242 -10.81 4.02 -15.62
CA GLU A 242 -11.70 5.04 -16.16
C GLU A 242 -10.93 6.15 -16.86
N ALA A 243 -11.22 6.36 -18.15
CA ALA A 243 -10.59 7.42 -18.96
C ALA A 243 -10.80 8.84 -18.40
N ARG A 244 -11.77 9.03 -17.50
CA ARG A 244 -12.06 10.30 -16.83
C ARG A 244 -11.32 10.48 -15.51
N ARG A 245 -10.56 9.48 -15.07
CA ARG A 245 -9.79 9.52 -13.83
C ARG A 245 -8.78 10.66 -13.91
N ARG A 246 -8.70 11.47 -12.86
CA ARG A 246 -7.60 12.43 -12.76
C ARG A 246 -6.27 11.68 -12.62
N PRO A 247 -5.16 12.20 -13.17
CA PRO A 247 -3.84 11.69 -12.86
C PRO A 247 -3.57 11.73 -11.35
N MET A 248 -2.92 10.69 -10.84
CA MET A 248 -2.45 10.66 -9.45
C MET A 248 -1.18 11.48 -9.32
N THR A 249 -1.06 12.20 -8.20
CA THR A 249 0.07 13.06 -7.90
C THR A 249 0.97 12.44 -6.84
N THR A 250 2.18 12.98 -6.67
CA THR A 250 3.07 12.58 -5.58
C THR A 250 2.46 12.80 -4.19
N GLU A 251 1.59 13.81 -4.02
CA GLU A 251 0.90 14.02 -2.73
C GLU A 251 -0.16 12.94 -2.47
N ASP A 252 -0.85 12.46 -3.50
CA ASP A 252 -1.73 11.29 -3.39
C ASP A 252 -0.93 10.05 -2.98
N ALA A 253 0.24 9.85 -3.59
CA ALA A 253 1.12 8.73 -3.29
C ALA A 253 1.63 8.76 -1.84
N LYS A 254 1.96 9.95 -1.31
CA LYS A 254 2.34 10.14 0.09
C LYS A 254 1.19 9.80 1.04
N GLU A 255 -0.03 10.24 0.74
CA GLU A 255 -1.19 9.89 1.56
C GLU A 255 -1.50 8.39 1.48
N ALA A 256 -1.41 7.77 0.29
CA ALA A 256 -1.53 6.32 0.14
C ALA A 256 -0.49 5.57 0.97
N SER A 257 0.78 5.97 0.89
CA SER A 257 1.89 5.44 1.69
C SER A 257 1.62 5.55 3.19
N ARG A 258 1.14 6.71 3.67
CA ARG A 258 0.73 6.91 5.07
C ARG A 258 -0.39 5.94 5.45
N ARG A 259 -1.40 5.76 4.60
CA ARG A 259 -2.51 4.80 4.84
C ARG A 259 -2.03 3.36 4.93
N VAL A 260 -1.06 2.95 4.11
CA VAL A 260 -0.42 1.62 4.21
C VAL A 260 0.26 1.45 5.57
N ARG A 261 1.06 2.43 5.98
CA ARG A 261 1.85 2.36 7.21
C ARG A 261 1.02 2.36 8.49
N GLU A 262 -0.07 3.12 8.50
CA GLU A 262 -0.86 3.33 9.72
C GLU A 262 -2.22 2.62 9.73
N GLY A 263 -2.73 2.23 8.55
CA GLY A 263 -4.10 1.73 8.38
C GLY A 263 -4.22 0.22 8.31
N PHE A 264 -3.14 -0.48 7.98
CA PHE A 264 -3.17 -1.92 7.78
C PHE A 264 -2.82 -2.67 9.06
N ALA A 265 -3.68 -3.62 9.41
CA ALA A 265 -3.38 -4.65 10.38
C ALA A 265 -2.36 -5.65 9.82
N PHE A 266 -2.38 -5.89 8.51
CA PHE A 266 -1.45 -6.78 7.82
C PHE A 266 -1.13 -6.28 6.41
N VAL A 267 0.15 -6.36 6.07
CA VAL A 267 0.69 -6.06 4.75
C VAL A 267 1.60 -7.21 4.34
N GLY A 268 1.29 -7.86 3.23
CA GLY A 268 2.17 -8.82 2.57
C GLY A 268 2.55 -8.38 1.17
N LEU A 269 3.39 -9.17 0.51
CA LEU A 269 3.91 -8.93 -0.83
C LEU A 269 3.67 -10.15 -1.72
N THR A 270 3.32 -9.91 -2.98
CA THR A 270 2.96 -10.98 -3.93
C THR A 270 4.17 -11.82 -4.32
N GLU A 271 5.31 -11.17 -4.55
CA GLU A 271 6.60 -11.79 -4.84
C GLU A 271 7.22 -12.53 -3.65
N GLU A 272 6.72 -12.31 -2.44
CA GLU A 272 7.07 -13.03 -1.21
C GLU A 272 5.85 -13.83 -0.69
N TRP A 273 5.15 -14.52 -1.59
CA TRP A 273 3.86 -15.17 -1.31
C TRP A 273 3.90 -16.07 -0.08
N ASP A 274 4.80 -17.05 -0.08
CA ASP A 274 4.91 -18.05 0.98
C ASP A 274 5.21 -17.40 2.35
N MET A 275 6.09 -16.38 2.35
CA MET A 275 6.41 -15.61 3.54
C MET A 275 5.24 -14.75 4.01
N SER A 276 4.46 -14.20 3.09
CA SER A 276 3.27 -13.41 3.41
C SER A 276 2.19 -14.26 4.08
N VAL A 277 1.95 -15.47 3.57
CA VAL A 277 1.02 -16.43 4.19
C VAL A 277 1.52 -16.83 5.58
N CYS A 278 2.80 -17.21 5.72
CA CYS A 278 3.34 -17.55 7.04
C CYS A 278 3.26 -16.37 8.02
N LEU A 279 3.64 -15.16 7.60
CA LEU A 279 3.56 -13.95 8.41
C LEU A 279 2.13 -13.70 8.88
N PHE A 280 1.14 -13.84 7.99
CA PHE A 280 -0.27 -13.67 8.35
C PHE A 280 -0.69 -14.61 9.50
N HIS A 281 -0.32 -15.89 9.42
CA HIS A 281 -0.59 -16.87 10.48
C HIS A 281 0.23 -16.65 11.75
N LYS A 282 1.46 -16.13 11.67
CA LYS A 282 2.22 -15.72 12.88
C LYS A 282 1.57 -14.51 13.56
N MET A 283 1.04 -13.59 12.78
CA MET A 283 0.38 -12.39 13.28
C MET A 283 -0.96 -12.72 13.95
N PHE A 284 -1.81 -13.51 13.30
CA PHE A 284 -3.20 -13.69 13.76
C PHE A 284 -3.55 -15.12 14.24
N GLY A 285 -2.59 -16.05 14.16
CA GLY A 285 -2.75 -17.43 14.58
C GLY A 285 -3.32 -18.34 13.48
N GLY A 286 -3.74 -19.54 13.89
CA GLY A 286 -4.21 -20.57 12.98
C GLY A 286 -3.08 -21.40 12.35
N HIS A 287 -3.47 -22.50 11.72
CA HIS A 287 -2.57 -23.33 10.94
C HIS A 287 -2.61 -22.86 9.48
N CYS A 288 -1.49 -22.95 8.78
CA CYS A 288 -1.49 -22.77 7.34
C CYS A 288 -2.13 -23.99 6.64
N HIS A 289 -2.74 -23.75 5.49
CA HIS A 289 -3.41 -24.77 4.69
C HIS A 289 -2.87 -24.83 3.26
N ALA A 290 -2.86 -26.01 2.65
CA ALA A 290 -2.34 -26.23 1.29
C ALA A 290 -2.93 -25.25 0.26
N ALA A 291 -4.24 -25.01 0.32
CA ALA A 291 -4.97 -24.14 -0.59
C ALA A 291 -4.51 -22.65 -0.55
N GLU A 292 -3.80 -22.23 0.50
CA GLU A 292 -3.29 -20.87 0.65
C GLU A 292 -2.01 -20.63 -0.17
N PHE A 293 -1.31 -21.70 -0.54
CA PHE A 293 -0.09 -21.67 -1.35
C PHE A 293 -0.35 -21.92 -2.83
N GLU A 294 -1.63 -22.00 -3.22
CA GLU A 294 -2.04 -22.24 -4.60
C GLU A 294 -2.38 -20.94 -5.32
N ASP A 295 -1.90 -20.82 -6.56
CA ASP A 295 -2.38 -19.80 -7.48
C ASP A 295 -3.72 -20.25 -8.08
N ILE A 296 -4.82 -19.86 -7.45
CA ILE A 296 -6.17 -20.20 -7.91
C ILE A 296 -6.61 -19.37 -9.13
N ARG A 297 -5.80 -18.39 -9.55
CA ARG A 297 -6.12 -17.49 -10.65
C ARG A 297 -4.88 -17.13 -11.48
N PRO A 298 -4.23 -18.13 -12.12
CA PRO A 298 -3.07 -17.89 -12.96
C PRO A 298 -3.46 -17.02 -14.15
N THR A 299 -2.58 -16.08 -14.53
CA THR A 299 -2.87 -15.15 -15.64
C THR A 299 -2.88 -15.85 -17.01
N SER A 300 -2.14 -16.95 -17.16
CA SER A 300 -2.17 -17.80 -18.34
C SER A 300 -1.81 -19.25 -17.98
N PRO A 301 -2.22 -20.26 -18.75
CA PRO A 301 -1.80 -21.65 -18.53
C PRO A 301 -0.27 -21.75 -18.44
N GLY A 302 0.23 -22.37 -17.38
CA GLY A 302 1.67 -22.55 -17.15
C GLY A 302 2.42 -21.34 -16.58
N LYS A 303 1.79 -20.16 -16.45
CA LYS A 303 2.34 -19.07 -15.62
C LYS A 303 1.75 -19.18 -14.22
N ASN A 304 2.61 -19.37 -13.23
CA ASN A 304 2.26 -19.24 -11.82
C ASN A 304 2.70 -17.86 -11.31
N ALA A 305 2.14 -17.44 -10.17
CA ALA A 305 2.51 -16.19 -9.51
C ALA A 305 4.01 -16.04 -9.18
N SER A 306 4.80 -17.13 -9.19
CA SER A 306 6.23 -17.12 -8.89
C SER A 306 7.15 -16.77 -10.07
N VAL A 307 6.60 -16.59 -11.28
CA VAL A 307 7.39 -16.19 -12.45
C VAL A 307 7.11 -14.71 -12.75
N ASP A 308 8.15 -13.90 -12.57
CA ASP A 308 8.11 -12.49 -12.96
C ASP A 308 7.98 -12.32 -14.47
N TYR A 309 7.31 -11.25 -14.86
CA TYR A 309 7.24 -10.78 -16.23
C TYR A 309 8.57 -10.12 -16.63
N ASP A 310 8.88 -10.16 -17.93
CA ASP A 310 10.03 -9.45 -18.49
C ASP A 310 9.73 -7.94 -18.52
N THR A 311 10.37 -7.19 -17.64
CA THR A 311 10.17 -5.74 -17.52
C THR A 311 10.72 -4.96 -18.71
N SER A 312 11.49 -5.58 -19.62
CA SER A 312 11.89 -4.92 -20.86
C SER A 312 10.70 -4.55 -21.76
N GLU A 313 9.56 -5.23 -21.61
CA GLU A 313 8.28 -4.89 -22.26
C GLU A 313 7.80 -3.48 -21.91
N LEU A 314 8.22 -2.93 -20.76
CA LEU A 314 7.87 -1.58 -20.34
C LEU A 314 8.59 -0.49 -21.14
N MET A 315 9.62 -0.82 -21.93
CA MET A 315 10.39 0.14 -22.73
C MET A 315 10.89 1.34 -21.91
N GLY A 316 11.23 1.12 -20.64
CA GLY A 316 11.69 2.17 -19.72
C GLY A 316 10.57 2.95 -19.01
N PHE A 317 9.30 2.63 -19.27
CA PHE A 317 8.21 3.09 -18.41
C PHE A 317 8.37 2.52 -17.00
N HIS A 318 8.03 3.32 -15.99
CA HIS A 318 8.01 2.94 -14.59
C HIS A 318 6.91 3.72 -13.87
N ASP A 319 6.11 3.04 -13.05
CA ASP A 319 5.06 3.68 -12.25
C ASP A 319 5.63 4.28 -10.95
N ASP A 320 6.32 5.40 -11.09
CA ASP A 320 6.94 6.14 -9.97
C ASP A 320 5.95 6.63 -8.91
N ILE A 321 4.66 6.70 -9.24
CA ILE A 321 3.60 7.06 -8.29
C ILE A 321 3.29 5.87 -7.37
N ASP A 322 3.02 4.69 -7.94
CA ASP A 322 2.77 3.49 -7.17
C ASP A 322 4.02 2.94 -6.48
N GLU A 323 5.23 3.25 -6.98
CA GLU A 323 6.50 2.91 -6.33
C GLU A 323 6.58 3.46 -4.89
N VAL A 324 6.07 4.67 -4.65
CA VAL A 324 6.03 5.28 -3.30
C VAL A 324 5.15 4.46 -2.34
N VAL A 325 4.06 3.89 -2.85
CA VAL A 325 3.14 3.04 -2.08
C VAL A 325 3.75 1.67 -1.84
N TYR A 326 4.32 1.06 -2.88
CA TYR A 326 4.97 -0.25 -2.79
C TYR A 326 6.17 -0.22 -1.85
N SER A 327 7.03 0.80 -1.93
CA SER A 327 8.12 1.02 -0.99
C SER A 327 7.63 1.08 0.47
N ALA A 328 6.46 1.69 0.71
CA ALA A 328 5.87 1.73 2.04
C ALA A 328 5.36 0.36 2.51
N ALA A 329 4.76 -0.41 1.61
CA ALA A 329 4.35 -1.78 1.88
C ALA A 329 5.54 -2.68 2.19
N LEU A 330 6.61 -2.58 1.40
CA LEU A 330 7.87 -3.31 1.58
C LEU A 330 8.50 -3.05 2.96
N ASP A 331 8.51 -1.79 3.40
CA ASP A 331 9.00 -1.42 4.73
C ASP A 331 8.15 -2.04 5.85
N VAL A 332 6.82 -1.98 5.74
CA VAL A 332 5.90 -2.57 6.73
C VAL A 332 6.07 -4.09 6.76
N PHE A 333 6.14 -4.73 5.60
CA PHE A 333 6.36 -6.16 5.48
C PHE A 333 7.68 -6.57 6.16
N LYS A 334 8.80 -5.94 5.80
CA LYS A 334 10.12 -6.23 6.40
C LYS A 334 10.14 -6.00 7.91
N ALA A 335 9.51 -4.92 8.39
CA ALA A 335 9.39 -4.65 9.82
C ALA A 335 8.61 -5.76 10.53
N ASN A 336 7.51 -6.24 9.93
CA ASN A 336 6.71 -7.33 10.48
C ASN A 336 7.42 -8.68 10.42
N ILE A 337 8.14 -8.99 9.34
CA ILE A 337 8.98 -10.18 9.25
C ILE A 337 9.96 -10.24 10.42
N ALA A 338 10.65 -9.13 10.71
CA ALA A 338 11.54 -9.04 11.86
C ALA A 338 10.79 -9.15 13.20
N LEU A 339 9.68 -8.42 13.35
CA LEU A 339 8.91 -8.36 14.59
C LEU A 339 8.33 -9.72 15.01
N TYR A 340 7.84 -10.49 14.04
CA TYR A 340 7.21 -11.79 14.26
C TYR A 340 8.18 -12.98 14.04
N ASN A 341 9.48 -12.69 13.95
CA ASN A 341 10.55 -13.68 13.74
C ASN A 341 10.24 -14.65 12.61
N VAL A 342 9.80 -14.10 11.47
CA VAL A 342 9.48 -14.86 10.26
C VAL A 342 10.75 -15.10 9.46
N SER A 343 10.98 -16.36 9.13
CA SER A 343 12.10 -16.88 8.37
C SER A 343 11.71 -18.21 7.74
N GLN A 344 12.53 -18.70 6.80
CA GLN A 344 12.35 -20.03 6.21
C GLN A 344 12.19 -21.12 7.29
N ASP A 345 13.06 -21.10 8.29
CA ASP A 345 13.07 -22.10 9.36
C ASP A 345 11.86 -21.99 10.28
N SER A 346 11.50 -20.76 10.71
CA SER A 346 10.34 -20.55 11.58
C SER A 346 8.99 -20.88 10.93
N CYS A 347 8.98 -20.98 9.59
CA CYS A 347 7.80 -21.20 8.76
C CYS A 347 7.71 -22.63 8.20
N GLN A 348 8.62 -23.53 8.56
CA GLN A 348 8.62 -24.90 8.02
C GLN A 348 7.29 -25.64 8.23
N SER A 349 6.60 -25.41 9.35
CA SER A 349 5.27 -25.99 9.59
C SER A 349 4.21 -25.52 8.59
N CYS A 350 4.35 -24.29 8.08
CA CYS A 350 3.47 -23.78 7.03
C CYS A 350 3.88 -24.32 5.66
N PHE A 351 5.18 -24.42 5.37
CA PHE A 351 5.63 -24.91 4.06
C PHE A 351 5.46 -26.41 3.89
N SER A 352 5.41 -27.18 4.98
CA SER A 352 5.19 -28.63 4.92
C SER A 352 3.80 -29.03 4.40
N VAL A 353 2.81 -28.13 4.44
CA VAL A 353 1.48 -28.39 3.87
C VAL A 353 1.40 -28.03 2.38
N ARG A 354 2.47 -27.49 1.79
CA ARG A 354 2.50 -27.17 0.37
C ARG A 354 2.50 -28.46 -0.45
N GLY A 355 1.44 -28.69 -1.23
CA GLY A 355 1.33 -29.84 -2.13
C GLY A 355 0.84 -31.14 -1.48
N SER A 356 0.37 -31.08 -0.22
CA SER A 356 -0.47 -32.12 0.38
C SER A 356 -1.91 -31.97 -0.08
#